data_AF-A0A845X1E5-F1
#
_entry.id   AF-A0A845X1E5-F1
#
_cell.length_a   1.000
_cell.length_b   1.000
_cell.length_c   1.000
_cell.angle_alpha   90.00
_cell.angle_beta   90.00
_cell.angle_gamma   90.00
#
_symmetry.space_group_name_H-M   'P 1'
#
loop_
_entity.id
_entity.type
_entity.pdbx_description
1 polymer ?
#
loop_
_entity_poly.entity_id
_entity_poly.type
_entity_poly.pdbx_seq_one_letter_code
_entity_poly.pdbx_strand_id
1 'polypeptide(L)'
;MQTLPTRRDRQITPHPLRLDRAIRVIKERVSPQQTLCHGISFHLDSASLSRVHLAQARQQKLHITRNFLNSFRQYVLFDPQGHLQTGVTFLTFYQFGEHERPLLKTFLSLDGDIIHKIAEECLQDERLAQDLTAAHYWLIQQLFRRLQLEVQQFLDRLSWGSTAVMVGGYWLSQWQQFLQADPRQKLIELALTVGVSWLLKLLVQQGLRWIAPWLQRQLVRRLFPR
;
A
#
# COMPACT_ATOMS: atom_id res chain seq x y z
N MET A 1 24.29 -44.18 -29.37
CA MET A 1 24.14 -43.21 -28.26
C MET A 1 23.09 -42.19 -28.67
N GLN A 2 21.85 -42.34 -28.17
CA GLN A 2 20.72 -41.45 -28.45
C GLN A 2 20.64 -40.43 -27.31
N THR A 3 20.82 -39.15 -27.60
CA THR A 3 20.66 -38.06 -26.63
C THR A 3 19.18 -37.68 -26.55
N LEU A 4 18.56 -37.96 -25.40
CA LEU A 4 17.22 -37.50 -25.02
C LEU A 4 17.15 -35.96 -25.05
N PRO A 5 16.07 -35.36 -25.60
CA PRO A 5 15.89 -33.93 -25.51
C PRO A 5 15.48 -33.53 -24.09
N THR A 6 16.26 -32.62 -23.52
CA THR A 6 16.06 -31.95 -22.24
C THR A 6 14.70 -31.25 -22.23
N ARG A 7 13.78 -31.76 -21.41
CA ARG A 7 12.47 -31.18 -21.12
C ARG A 7 12.67 -29.78 -20.55
N ARG A 8 12.47 -28.74 -21.38
CA ARG A 8 12.36 -27.35 -20.91
C ARG A 8 11.18 -27.28 -19.95
N ASP A 9 11.48 -27.17 -18.67
CA ASP A 9 10.51 -26.73 -17.66
C ASP A 9 9.93 -25.39 -18.13
N ARG A 10 8.67 -25.43 -18.56
CA ARG A 10 7.87 -24.23 -18.72
C ARG A 10 7.84 -23.55 -17.36
N GLN A 11 8.56 -22.44 -17.22
CA GLN A 11 8.33 -21.49 -16.15
C GLN A 11 6.88 -21.03 -16.26
N ILE A 12 6.00 -21.67 -15.49
CA ILE A 12 4.64 -21.20 -15.28
C ILE A 12 4.81 -19.92 -14.46
N THR A 13 4.82 -18.77 -15.13
CA THR A 13 4.73 -17.47 -14.48
C THR A 13 3.56 -17.54 -13.48
N PRO A 14 3.81 -17.36 -12.17
CA PRO A 14 2.77 -17.50 -11.17
C PRO A 14 1.70 -16.44 -11.44
N HIS A 15 0.55 -16.87 -11.92
CA HIS A 15 -0.58 -15.98 -12.11
C HIS A 15 -0.95 -15.37 -10.74
N PRO A 16 -1.06 -14.04 -10.66
CA PRO A 16 -1.31 -13.38 -9.40
C PRO A 16 -2.72 -13.75 -8.91
N LEU A 17 -2.86 -14.01 -7.61
CA LEU A 17 -4.13 -14.43 -7.02
C LEU A 17 -5.15 -13.29 -7.18
N ARG A 18 -6.26 -13.56 -7.88
CA ARG A 18 -7.37 -12.63 -8.06
C ARG A 18 -8.46 -12.93 -7.02
N LEU A 19 -8.54 -12.08 -6.00
CA LEU A 19 -9.62 -12.08 -5.00
C LEU A 19 -10.53 -10.85 -5.13
N ASP A 20 -10.56 -10.22 -6.32
CA ASP A 20 -11.29 -8.98 -6.55
C ASP A 20 -12.79 -9.05 -6.19
N ARG A 21 -13.38 -10.27 -6.17
CA ARG A 21 -14.77 -10.51 -5.76
C ARG A 21 -14.97 -10.73 -4.25
N ALA A 22 -13.91 -11.14 -3.56
CA ALA A 22 -13.90 -11.47 -2.13
C ALA A 22 -13.53 -10.26 -1.25
N ILE A 23 -12.91 -9.22 -1.82
CA ILE A 23 -12.55 -8.02 -1.08
C ILE A 23 -13.51 -6.90 -1.45
N ARG A 24 -14.28 -6.40 -0.49
CA ARG A 24 -15.25 -5.32 -0.72
C ARG A 24 -15.04 -4.20 0.29
N VAL A 25 -15.14 -2.96 -0.16
CA VAL A 25 -15.26 -1.81 0.74
C VAL A 25 -16.73 -1.71 1.12
N ILE A 26 -17.05 -1.97 2.39
CA ILE A 26 -18.42 -1.84 2.90
C ILE A 26 -18.61 -0.41 3.38
N LYS A 27 -19.64 0.24 2.83
CA LYS A 27 -20.17 1.51 3.31
C LYS A 27 -21.61 1.27 3.72
N GLU A 28 -21.82 0.71 4.91
CA GLU A 28 -23.18 0.42 5.37
C GLU A 28 -23.70 1.61 6.18
N ARG A 29 -24.60 2.38 5.55
CA ARG A 29 -25.35 3.48 6.18
C ARG A 29 -26.65 2.90 6.72
N VAL A 30 -26.87 3.05 8.02
CA VAL A 30 -28.11 2.58 8.68
C VAL A 30 -29.08 3.74 8.91
N SER A 31 -28.58 4.99 8.92
CA SER A 31 -29.41 6.19 8.80
C SER A 31 -28.67 7.29 8.03
N PRO A 32 -29.35 8.38 7.62
CA PRO A 32 -28.69 9.56 7.03
C PRO A 32 -27.55 10.14 7.88
N GLN A 33 -27.52 9.85 9.18
CA GLN A 33 -26.57 10.40 10.16
C GLN A 33 -25.73 9.32 10.87
N GLN A 34 -26.00 8.01 10.65
CA GLN A 34 -25.27 6.93 11.29
C GLN A 34 -24.76 5.89 10.28
N THR A 35 -23.44 5.84 10.14
CA THR A 35 -22.70 4.79 9.43
C THR A 35 -22.34 3.71 10.45
N LEU A 36 -22.91 2.51 10.34
CA LEU A 36 -22.81 1.46 11.36
C LEU A 36 -21.55 0.61 11.19
N CYS A 37 -21.07 0.47 9.94
CA CYS A 37 -19.75 -0.07 9.63
C CYS A 37 -19.16 0.61 8.40
N HIS A 38 -17.98 1.21 8.60
CA HIS A 38 -17.13 1.70 7.51
C HIS A 38 -15.86 0.87 7.55
N GLY A 39 -15.60 0.04 6.54
CA GLY A 39 -14.47 -0.90 6.58
C GLY A 39 -14.19 -1.62 5.27
N ILE A 40 -13.10 -2.38 5.26
CA ILE A 40 -12.86 -3.42 4.26
C ILE A 40 -13.40 -4.73 4.80
N SER A 41 -14.09 -5.46 3.93
CA SER A 41 -14.56 -6.81 4.19
C SER A 41 -13.84 -7.82 3.31
N PHE A 42 -13.54 -8.95 3.90
CA PHE A 42 -13.03 -10.15 3.25
C PHE A 42 -14.10 -11.22 3.37
N HIS A 43 -14.69 -11.60 2.25
CA HIS A 43 -15.70 -12.65 2.17
C HIS A 43 -14.98 -13.95 1.79
N LEU A 44 -14.82 -14.85 2.75
CA LEU A 44 -14.10 -16.10 2.59
C LEU A 44 -15.05 -17.30 2.64
N ASP A 45 -14.77 -18.27 1.79
CA ASP A 45 -15.33 -19.61 1.78
C ASP A 45 -14.17 -20.62 1.84
N SER A 46 -14.47 -21.89 1.99
CA SER A 46 -13.44 -22.94 2.05
C SER A 46 -12.49 -22.91 0.84
N ALA A 47 -13.01 -22.59 -0.35
CA ALA A 47 -12.24 -22.56 -1.59
C ALA A 47 -11.30 -21.33 -1.69
N SER A 48 -11.72 -20.15 -1.25
CA SER A 48 -10.92 -18.93 -1.20
C SER A 48 -9.92 -18.97 -0.05
N LEU A 49 -10.29 -19.53 1.10
CA LEU A 49 -9.37 -19.76 2.21
C LEU A 49 -8.21 -20.67 1.77
N SER A 50 -8.52 -21.78 1.13
CA SER A 50 -7.51 -22.69 0.55
C SER A 50 -6.60 -21.99 -0.46
N ARG A 51 -7.16 -21.11 -1.31
CA ARG A 51 -6.39 -20.31 -2.26
C ARG A 51 -5.48 -19.28 -1.58
N VAL A 52 -5.92 -18.67 -0.48
CA VAL A 52 -5.12 -17.76 0.33
C VAL A 52 -3.94 -18.51 0.94
N HIS A 53 -4.16 -19.67 1.54
CA HIS A 53 -3.06 -20.49 2.07
C HIS A 53 -2.06 -20.90 1.01
N LEU A 54 -2.53 -21.33 -0.17
CA LEU A 54 -1.66 -21.67 -1.28
C LEU A 54 -0.83 -20.47 -1.75
N ALA A 55 -1.45 -19.29 -1.85
CA ALA A 55 -0.75 -18.06 -2.23
C ALA A 55 0.26 -17.63 -1.16
N GLN A 56 -0.07 -17.76 0.11
CA GLN A 56 0.81 -17.47 1.24
C GLN A 56 2.04 -18.39 1.21
N ALA A 57 1.84 -19.70 1.05
CA ALA A 57 2.92 -20.68 0.95
C ALA A 57 3.85 -20.40 -0.24
N ARG A 58 3.29 -19.90 -1.34
CA ARG A 58 4.05 -19.54 -2.55
C ARG A 58 4.58 -18.11 -2.56
N GLN A 59 4.43 -17.37 -1.46
CA GLN A 59 4.77 -15.94 -1.36
C GLN A 59 4.21 -15.09 -2.51
N GLN A 60 3.05 -15.49 -3.04
CA GLN A 60 2.41 -14.79 -4.15
C GLN A 60 1.87 -13.46 -3.67
N LYS A 61 1.95 -12.45 -4.55
CA LYS A 61 1.35 -11.15 -4.30
C LYS A 61 -0.11 -11.18 -4.71
N LEU A 62 -0.95 -10.55 -3.91
CA LEU A 62 -2.34 -10.36 -4.26
C LEU A 62 -2.45 -9.41 -5.46
N HIS A 63 -3.21 -9.81 -6.48
CA HIS A 63 -3.61 -8.87 -7.51
C HIS A 63 -4.68 -7.95 -6.95
N ILE A 64 -4.41 -6.65 -6.94
CA ILE A 64 -5.38 -5.64 -6.53
C ILE A 64 -5.49 -4.64 -7.67
N THR A 65 -6.71 -4.41 -8.14
CA THR A 65 -6.95 -3.44 -9.21
C THR A 65 -6.58 -2.02 -8.77
N ARG A 66 -6.11 -1.19 -9.71
CA ARG A 66 -5.81 0.23 -9.43
C ARG A 66 -7.03 1.01 -8.94
N ASN A 67 -8.21 0.67 -9.46
CA ASN A 67 -9.46 1.31 -9.04
C ASN A 67 -9.74 1.03 -7.57
N PHE A 68 -9.63 -0.23 -7.15
CA PHE A 68 -9.77 -0.59 -5.75
C PHE A 68 -8.72 0.10 -4.88
N LEU A 69 -7.43 0.11 -5.28
CA LEU A 69 -6.38 0.78 -4.52
C LEU A 69 -6.63 2.28 -4.35
N ASN A 70 -7.12 2.95 -5.38
CA ASN A 70 -7.47 4.37 -5.31
C ASN A 70 -8.61 4.61 -4.32
N SER A 71 -9.68 3.80 -4.39
CA SER A 71 -10.80 3.87 -3.45
C SER A 71 -10.37 3.52 -2.02
N PHE A 72 -9.51 2.51 -1.86
CA PHE A 72 -8.95 2.11 -0.58
C PHE A 72 -8.07 3.22 0.01
N ARG A 73 -7.21 3.85 -0.79
CA ARG A 73 -6.39 4.98 -0.35
C ARG A 73 -7.24 6.16 0.10
N GLN A 74 -8.27 6.51 -0.69
CA GLN A 74 -9.21 7.55 -0.29
C GLN A 74 -9.89 7.20 1.03
N TYR A 75 -10.35 5.96 1.16
CA TYR A 75 -10.96 5.47 2.40
C TYR A 75 -10.00 5.59 3.59
N VAL A 76 -8.77 5.04 3.50
CA VAL A 76 -7.79 5.01 4.62
C VAL A 76 -7.41 6.41 5.09
N LEU A 77 -7.40 7.38 4.18
CA LEU A 77 -7.01 8.74 4.49
C LEU A 77 -8.19 9.59 4.93
N PHE A 78 -9.40 9.29 4.45
CA PHE A 78 -10.56 10.16 4.58
C PHE A 78 -11.82 9.41 5.00
N ASP A 79 -12.52 9.97 5.97
CA ASP A 79 -13.88 9.56 6.29
C ASP A 79 -14.87 10.00 5.18
N PRO A 80 -16.13 9.54 5.22
CA PRO A 80 -17.15 9.93 4.25
C PRO A 80 -17.46 11.44 4.21
N GLN A 81 -17.05 12.19 5.22
CA GLN A 81 -17.24 13.64 5.35
C GLN A 81 -16.01 14.43 4.88
N GLY A 82 -14.94 13.74 4.44
CA GLY A 82 -13.70 14.36 3.99
C GLY A 82 -12.74 14.74 5.11
N HIS A 83 -13.01 14.35 6.36
CA HIS A 83 -12.07 14.51 7.46
C HIS A 83 -11.01 13.41 7.43
N LEU A 84 -9.87 13.66 8.09
CA LEU A 84 -8.82 12.65 8.21
C LEU A 84 -9.36 11.46 9.01
N GLN A 85 -9.34 10.26 8.43
CA GLN A 85 -9.83 9.06 9.10
C GLN A 85 -8.94 8.74 10.31
N THR A 86 -9.51 8.44 11.47
CA THR A 86 -8.73 8.09 12.69
C THR A 86 -8.28 6.63 12.71
N GLY A 87 -8.85 5.78 11.86
CA GLY A 87 -8.46 4.38 11.76
C GLY A 87 -9.30 3.60 10.76
N VAL A 88 -8.82 2.41 10.40
CA VAL A 88 -9.38 1.53 9.38
C VAL A 88 -9.92 0.28 10.02
N THR A 89 -11.14 -0.11 9.67
CA THR A 89 -11.72 -1.40 10.09
C THR A 89 -11.59 -2.42 8.98
N PHE A 90 -11.14 -3.63 9.33
CA PHE A 90 -11.13 -4.82 8.51
C PHE A 90 -12.07 -5.86 9.12
N LEU A 91 -12.89 -6.49 8.30
CA LEU A 91 -13.86 -7.50 8.69
C LEU A 91 -13.61 -8.75 7.84
N THR A 92 -13.55 -9.93 8.45
CA THR A 92 -13.63 -11.19 7.70
C THR A 92 -14.97 -11.84 7.97
N PHE A 93 -15.67 -12.12 6.89
CA PHE A 93 -16.85 -12.96 6.85
C PHE A 93 -16.45 -14.35 6.37
N TYR A 94 -17.05 -15.38 6.97
CA TYR A 94 -16.88 -16.76 6.53
C TYR A 94 -18.22 -17.41 6.23
N GLN A 95 -18.25 -18.18 5.15
CA GLN A 95 -19.42 -18.92 4.71
C GLN A 95 -19.53 -20.28 5.43
N PHE A 96 -20.61 -20.46 6.19
CA PHE A 96 -21.04 -21.73 6.76
C PHE A 96 -22.30 -22.21 6.03
N GLY A 97 -22.14 -23.12 5.08
CA GLY A 97 -23.25 -23.58 4.23
C GLY A 97 -23.81 -22.42 3.39
N GLU A 98 -25.10 -22.12 3.55
CA GLU A 98 -25.75 -21.00 2.83
C GLU A 98 -25.63 -19.65 3.56
N HIS A 99 -25.11 -19.63 4.78
CA HIS A 99 -25.04 -18.41 5.59
C HIS A 99 -23.63 -17.87 5.69
N GLU A 100 -23.49 -16.56 5.54
CA GLU A 100 -22.25 -15.83 5.76
C GLU A 100 -22.30 -15.11 7.11
N ARG A 101 -21.24 -15.23 7.91
CA ARG A 101 -21.15 -14.63 9.25
C ARG A 101 -19.84 -13.86 9.46
N PRO A 102 -19.86 -12.69 10.12
CA PRO A 102 -18.64 -11.98 10.48
C PRO A 102 -17.92 -12.71 11.61
N LEU A 103 -16.69 -13.17 11.38
CA LEU A 103 -15.92 -13.92 12.36
C LEU A 103 -14.74 -13.15 12.93
N LEU A 104 -14.14 -12.25 12.15
CA LEU A 104 -12.97 -11.49 12.58
C LEU A 104 -13.19 -10.01 12.30
N LYS A 105 -12.76 -9.18 13.25
CA LYS A 105 -12.72 -7.73 13.09
C LYS A 105 -11.38 -7.21 13.61
N THR A 106 -10.69 -6.46 12.77
CA THR A 106 -9.48 -5.72 13.16
C THR A 106 -9.71 -4.25 12.93
N PHE A 107 -9.51 -3.44 13.96
CA PHE A 107 -9.45 -1.99 13.84
C PHE A 107 -8.01 -1.54 14.01
N LEU A 108 -7.51 -0.76 13.06
CA LEU A 108 -6.17 -0.18 13.08
C LEU A 108 -6.29 1.34 13.17
N SER A 109 -5.90 1.89 14.32
CA SER A 109 -5.81 3.34 14.54
C SER A 109 -4.64 3.93 13.77
N LEU A 110 -4.72 5.23 13.43
CA LEU A 110 -3.58 5.99 12.92
C LEU A 110 -2.41 6.06 13.91
N ASP A 111 -2.72 5.97 15.21
CA ASP A 111 -1.70 6.00 16.27
C ASP A 111 -0.93 4.67 16.38
N GLY A 112 -1.32 3.66 15.59
CA GLY A 112 -0.70 2.34 15.59
C GLY A 112 -1.38 1.35 16.54
N ASP A 113 -2.41 1.78 17.28
CA ASP A 113 -3.22 0.88 18.09
C ASP A 113 -3.97 -0.12 17.21
N ILE A 114 -3.90 -1.39 17.58
CA ILE A 114 -4.59 -2.45 16.86
C ILE A 114 -5.53 -3.18 17.82
N ILE A 115 -6.81 -3.15 17.49
CA ILE A 115 -7.86 -3.83 18.27
C ILE A 115 -8.38 -5.00 17.44
N HIS A 116 -8.28 -6.20 18.00
CA HIS A 116 -8.78 -7.42 17.37
C HIS A 116 -9.98 -7.96 18.12
N LYS A 117 -11.01 -8.36 17.38
CA LYS A 117 -12.17 -9.07 17.90
C LYS A 117 -12.38 -10.32 17.06
N ILE A 118 -12.49 -11.45 17.75
CA ILE A 118 -12.77 -12.77 17.17
C ILE A 118 -14.12 -13.19 17.70
N ALA A 119 -15.01 -13.63 16.82
CA ALA A 119 -16.32 -14.13 17.19
C ALA A 119 -16.17 -15.46 17.95
N GLU A 120 -17.01 -15.67 18.96
CA GLU A 120 -16.95 -16.86 19.82
C GLU A 120 -17.15 -18.15 19.03
N GLU A 121 -17.99 -18.11 17.99
CA GLU A 121 -18.24 -19.24 17.10
C GLU A 121 -16.99 -19.70 16.35
N CYS A 122 -16.05 -18.78 16.11
CA CYS A 122 -14.76 -19.12 15.51
C CYS A 122 -13.91 -19.98 16.47
N LEU A 123 -14.02 -19.74 17.79
CA LEU A 123 -13.23 -20.43 18.82
C LEU A 123 -13.64 -21.89 19.04
N GLN A 124 -14.80 -22.29 18.52
CA GLN A 124 -15.29 -23.68 18.62
C GLN A 124 -14.48 -24.66 17.76
N ASP A 125 -13.87 -24.17 16.67
CA ASP A 125 -12.97 -24.95 15.81
C ASP A 125 -11.61 -24.23 15.75
N GLU A 126 -10.67 -24.72 16.56
CA GLU A 126 -9.34 -24.13 16.70
C GLU A 126 -8.58 -24.07 15.35
N ARG A 127 -8.74 -25.08 14.49
CA ARG A 127 -8.05 -25.11 13.20
C ARG A 127 -8.61 -24.06 12.26
N LEU A 128 -9.93 -23.99 12.15
CA LEU A 128 -10.59 -22.97 11.35
C LEU A 128 -10.25 -21.56 11.85
N ALA A 129 -10.20 -21.35 13.17
CA ALA A 129 -9.84 -20.08 13.77
C ALA A 129 -8.42 -19.65 13.38
N GLN A 130 -7.45 -20.56 13.47
CA GLN A 130 -6.07 -20.30 13.10
C GLN A 130 -5.95 -19.97 11.61
N ASP A 131 -6.59 -20.76 10.75
CA ASP A 131 -6.56 -20.57 9.30
C ASP A 131 -7.18 -19.23 8.87
N LEU A 132 -8.35 -18.90 9.40
CA LEU A 132 -9.03 -17.64 9.13
C LEU A 132 -8.23 -16.44 9.64
N THR A 133 -7.64 -16.56 10.83
CA THR A 133 -6.84 -15.49 11.42
C THR A 133 -5.57 -15.24 10.60
N ALA A 134 -4.88 -16.31 10.19
CA ALA A 134 -3.72 -16.22 9.32
C ALA A 134 -4.08 -15.59 7.97
N ALA A 135 -5.19 -16.00 7.35
CA ALA A 135 -5.68 -15.43 6.11
C ALA A 135 -6.06 -13.94 6.26
N HIS A 136 -6.76 -13.58 7.33
CA HIS A 136 -7.16 -12.20 7.63
C HIS A 136 -5.94 -11.27 7.73
N TYR A 137 -4.95 -11.63 8.53
CA TYR A 137 -3.74 -10.82 8.67
C TYR A 137 -2.92 -10.75 7.38
N TRP A 138 -2.79 -11.87 6.67
CA TRP A 138 -2.09 -11.89 5.40
C TRP A 138 -2.74 -10.94 4.39
N LEU A 139 -4.08 -10.95 4.27
CA LEU A 139 -4.81 -10.04 3.38
C LEU A 139 -4.62 -8.57 3.76
N ILE A 140 -4.71 -8.24 5.06
CA ILE A 140 -4.43 -6.89 5.57
C ILE A 140 -3.01 -6.46 5.19
N GLN A 141 -2.02 -7.33 5.41
CA GLN A 141 -0.63 -7.04 5.09
C GLN A 141 -0.42 -6.82 3.59
N GLN A 142 -1.06 -7.61 2.72
CA GLN A 142 -0.97 -7.42 1.26
C GLN A 142 -1.52 -6.05 0.84
N LEU A 143 -2.65 -5.63 1.42
CA LEU A 143 -3.25 -4.32 1.15
C LEU A 143 -2.34 -3.17 1.60
N PHE A 144 -1.83 -3.22 2.82
CA PHE A 144 -0.94 -2.17 3.34
C PHE A 144 0.40 -2.12 2.62
N ARG A 145 1.01 -3.27 2.30
CA ARG A 145 2.26 -3.32 1.55
C ARG A 145 2.09 -2.65 0.18
N ARG A 146 0.95 -2.87 -0.48
CA ARG A 146 0.64 -2.23 -1.75
C ARG A 146 0.45 -0.73 -1.60
N LEU A 147 -0.21 -0.28 -0.53
CA LEU A 147 -0.40 1.13 -0.21
C LEU A 147 0.95 1.84 0.08
N GLN A 148 1.81 1.22 0.89
CA GLN A 148 3.13 1.77 1.26
C GLN A 148 4.04 1.91 0.03
N LEU A 149 4.08 0.91 -0.85
CA LEU A 149 4.91 0.95 -2.05
C LEU A 149 4.54 2.12 -2.97
N GLU A 150 3.26 2.41 -3.13
CA GLU A 150 2.82 3.51 -4.00
C GLU A 150 3.06 4.88 -3.38
N VAL A 151 2.91 5.02 -2.05
CA VAL A 151 3.29 6.25 -1.34
C VAL A 151 4.79 6.48 -1.41
N GLN A 152 5.61 5.44 -1.20
CA GLN A 152 7.06 5.55 -1.32
C GLN A 152 7.48 5.93 -2.74
N GLN A 153 6.89 5.31 -3.78
CA GLN A 153 7.16 5.69 -5.16
C GLN A 153 6.76 7.14 -5.47
N PHE A 154 5.66 7.61 -4.90
CA PHE A 154 5.24 9.00 -5.05
C PHE A 154 6.23 9.97 -4.36
N LEU A 155 6.63 9.68 -3.12
CA LEU A 155 7.64 10.46 -2.40
C LEU A 155 8.99 10.44 -3.13
N ASP A 156 9.38 9.30 -3.68
CA ASP A 156 10.59 9.17 -4.48
C ASP A 156 10.53 10.05 -5.73
N ARG A 157 9.42 10.03 -6.48
CA ARG A 157 9.22 10.93 -7.62
C ARG A 157 9.26 12.40 -7.22
N LEU A 158 8.63 12.77 -6.10
CA LEU A 158 8.68 14.14 -5.59
C LEU A 158 10.10 14.55 -5.21
N SER A 159 10.83 13.68 -4.52
CA SER A 159 12.22 13.93 -4.14
C SER A 159 13.09 14.17 -5.38
N TRP A 160 13.02 13.27 -6.37
CA TRP A 160 13.74 13.43 -7.63
C TRP A 160 13.35 14.72 -8.36
N GLY A 161 12.05 15.04 -8.41
CA GLY A 161 11.55 16.28 -9.00
C GLY A 161 12.13 17.52 -8.32
N SER A 162 12.09 17.57 -6.98
CA SER A 162 12.64 18.70 -6.22
C SER A 162 14.16 18.82 -6.38
N THR A 163 14.90 17.71 -6.32
CA THR A 163 16.36 17.70 -6.54
C THR A 163 16.68 18.19 -7.95
N ALA A 164 15.97 17.73 -8.98
CA ALA A 164 16.18 18.17 -10.36
C ALA A 164 15.93 19.68 -10.52
N VAL A 165 14.88 20.22 -9.89
CA VAL A 165 14.61 21.67 -9.93
C VAL A 165 15.72 22.47 -9.23
N MET A 166 16.17 22.03 -8.05
CA MET A 166 17.21 22.73 -7.29
C MET A 166 18.56 22.70 -8.04
N VAL A 167 18.97 21.53 -8.52
CA VAL A 167 20.22 21.34 -9.27
C VAL A 167 20.16 22.07 -10.62
N GLY A 168 19.04 21.95 -11.34
CA GLY A 168 18.84 22.63 -12.61
C GLY A 168 18.86 24.16 -12.47
N GLY A 169 18.22 24.70 -11.43
CA GLY A 169 18.26 26.13 -11.13
C GLY A 169 19.67 26.63 -10.80
N TYR A 170 20.46 25.84 -10.05
CA TYR A 170 21.86 26.15 -9.78
C TYR A 170 22.71 26.16 -11.06
N TRP A 171 22.60 25.12 -11.89
CA TRP A 171 23.32 25.04 -13.17
C TRP A 171 22.94 26.17 -14.13
N LEU A 172 21.66 26.54 -14.18
CA LEU A 172 21.21 27.64 -15.02
C LEU A 172 21.84 28.97 -14.60
N SER A 173 21.99 29.20 -13.29
CA SER A 173 22.66 30.38 -12.74
C SER A 173 24.17 30.41 -13.08
N GLN A 174 24.83 29.26 -13.03
CA GLN A 174 26.30 29.14 -13.22
C GLN A 174 26.73 28.81 -14.65
N TRP A 175 25.80 28.76 -15.60
CA TRP A 175 26.05 28.29 -16.96
C TRP A 175 27.16 29.08 -17.68
N GLN A 176 27.19 30.40 -17.49
CA GLN A 176 28.19 31.26 -18.13
C GLN A 176 29.61 31.02 -17.59
N GLN A 177 29.76 30.80 -16.29
CA GLN A 177 31.05 30.54 -15.65
C GLN A 177 31.61 29.18 -16.07
N PHE A 178 30.72 28.18 -16.19
CA PHE A 178 31.10 26.83 -16.60
C PHE A 178 31.70 26.77 -18.02
N LEU A 179 31.18 27.56 -18.96
CA LEU A 179 31.69 27.56 -20.33
C LEU A 179 33.16 28.02 -20.41
N GLN A 180 33.55 28.95 -19.53
CA GLN A 180 34.89 29.53 -19.49
C GLN A 180 35.88 28.75 -18.62
N ALA A 181 35.41 27.74 -17.86
CA ALA A 181 36.24 27.00 -16.91
C ALA A 181 37.16 25.96 -17.57
N ASP A 182 38.28 25.69 -16.90
CA ASP A 182 39.25 24.67 -17.29
C ASP A 182 38.67 23.24 -17.21
N PRO A 183 39.12 22.31 -18.07
CA PRO A 183 38.56 20.95 -18.13
C PRO A 183 38.70 20.16 -16.82
N ARG A 184 39.74 20.43 -16.01
CA ARG A 184 39.90 19.81 -14.68
C ARG A 184 38.88 20.35 -13.67
N GLN A 185 38.58 21.64 -13.71
CA GLN A 185 37.56 22.26 -12.85
C GLN A 185 36.18 21.73 -13.21
N LYS A 186 35.89 21.56 -14.51
CA LYS A 186 34.66 20.94 -15.00
C LYS A 186 34.43 19.55 -14.41
N LEU A 187 35.47 18.70 -14.33
CA LEU A 187 35.36 17.36 -13.73
C LEU A 187 35.06 17.40 -12.22
N ILE A 188 35.70 18.33 -11.49
CA ILE A 188 35.48 18.49 -10.04
C ILE A 188 34.06 18.99 -9.77
N GLU A 189 33.57 19.97 -10.53
CA GLU A 189 32.19 20.46 -10.42
C GLU A 189 31.15 19.38 -10.76
N LEU A 190 31.43 18.52 -11.74
CA LEU A 190 30.55 17.41 -12.09
C LEU A 190 30.50 16.36 -10.97
N ALA A 191 31.64 16.03 -10.36
CA ALA A 191 31.69 15.13 -9.22
C ALA A 191 30.93 15.70 -7.99
N LEU A 192 31.13 16.99 -7.70
CA LEU A 192 30.45 17.69 -6.61
C LEU A 192 28.96 17.75 -6.84
N THR A 193 28.49 18.06 -8.04
CA THR A 193 27.05 18.14 -8.33
C THR A 193 26.36 16.79 -8.20
N VAL A 194 27.00 15.69 -8.63
CA VAL A 194 26.45 14.33 -8.40
C VAL A 194 26.40 14.00 -6.91
N GLY A 195 27.47 14.28 -6.16
CA GLY A 195 27.53 14.04 -4.72
C GLY A 195 26.50 14.86 -3.93
N VAL A 196 26.39 16.16 -4.23
CA VAL A 196 25.42 17.07 -3.63
C VAL A 196 24.00 16.67 -4.00
N SER A 197 23.73 16.26 -5.24
CA SER A 197 22.40 15.78 -5.66
C SER A 197 21.95 14.57 -4.83
N TRP A 198 22.89 13.64 -4.57
CA TRP A 198 22.60 12.46 -3.76
C TRP A 198 22.33 12.81 -2.30
N LEU A 199 23.16 13.68 -1.70
CA LEU A 199 22.97 14.17 -0.34
C LEU A 199 21.65 14.95 -0.20
N LEU A 200 21.34 15.82 -1.16
CA LEU A 200 20.13 16.62 -1.19
C LEU A 200 18.90 15.72 -1.28
N LYS A 201 18.94 14.68 -2.11
CA LYS A 201 17.87 13.67 -2.17
C LYS A 201 17.63 13.02 -0.82
N LEU A 202 18.69 12.63 -0.11
CA LEU A 202 18.57 12.03 1.24
C LEU A 202 17.92 12.99 2.23
N LEU A 203 18.40 14.24 2.28
CA LEU A 203 17.85 15.28 3.17
C LEU A 203 16.39 15.58 2.84
N VAL A 204 16.06 15.69 1.56
CA VAL A 204 14.69 15.89 1.08
C VAL A 204 13.82 14.70 1.44
N GLN A 205 14.25 13.46 1.21
CA GLN A 205 13.49 12.26 1.59
C GLN A 205 13.26 12.19 3.11
N GLN A 206 14.28 12.51 3.91
CA GLN A 206 14.17 12.49 5.36
C GLN A 206 13.22 13.59 5.86
N GLY A 207 13.35 14.80 5.33
CA GLY A 207 12.42 15.90 5.58
C GLY A 207 10.99 15.57 5.13
N LEU A 208 10.82 15.01 3.94
CA LEU A 208 9.51 14.57 3.44
C LEU A 208 8.91 13.46 4.30
N ARG A 209 9.69 12.56 4.91
CA ARG A 209 9.15 11.57 5.85
C ARG A 209 8.62 12.21 7.13
N TRP A 210 9.32 13.21 7.65
CA TRP A 210 8.89 13.97 8.83
C TRP A 210 7.67 14.84 8.53
N ILE A 211 7.66 15.45 7.36
CA ILE A 211 6.59 16.36 6.94
C ILE A 211 5.44 15.59 6.29
N ALA A 212 5.61 14.35 5.83
CA ALA A 212 4.57 13.53 5.20
C ALA A 212 3.22 13.56 5.93
N PRO A 213 3.14 13.30 7.26
CA PRO A 213 1.88 13.41 7.98
C PRO A 213 1.30 14.83 7.97
N TRP A 214 2.14 15.87 7.98
CA TRP A 214 1.70 17.27 7.88
C TRP A 214 1.29 17.67 6.44
N LEU A 215 2.04 17.24 5.43
CA LEU A 215 1.79 17.48 4.01
C LEU A 215 0.52 16.76 3.56
N GLN A 216 0.27 15.55 4.07
CA GLN A 216 -1.01 14.87 3.95
C GLN A 216 -2.13 15.76 4.50
N ARG A 217 -2.01 16.23 5.75
CA ARG A 217 -3.00 17.16 6.38
C ARG A 217 -3.22 18.46 5.60
N GLN A 218 -2.20 18.99 4.90
CA GLN A 218 -2.27 20.25 4.14
C GLN A 218 -2.80 20.07 2.71
N LEU A 219 -2.40 19.01 2.00
CA LEU A 219 -2.92 18.67 0.67
C LEU A 219 -4.42 18.37 0.73
N VAL A 220 -4.88 17.77 1.83
CA VAL A 220 -6.32 17.63 2.16
C VAL A 220 -7.04 18.99 2.12
N ARG A 221 -6.48 20.02 2.75
CA ARG A 221 -7.11 21.34 2.85
C ARG A 221 -7.15 22.12 1.54
N ARG A 222 -6.21 21.87 0.63
CA ARG A 222 -6.11 22.59 -0.66
C ARG A 222 -6.85 21.92 -1.80
N LEU A 223 -6.97 20.59 -1.81
CA LEU A 223 -7.69 19.86 -2.86
C LEU A 223 -9.21 19.83 -2.63
N PHE A 224 -9.68 20.19 -1.43
CA PHE A 224 -11.08 20.35 -1.09
C PHE A 224 -11.31 21.61 -0.25
N PRO A 225 -11.25 22.82 -0.86
CA PRO A 225 -11.77 24.02 -0.20
C PRO A 225 -13.29 23.85 0.03
N ARG A 226 -13.75 24.26 1.22
CA ARG A 226 -15.17 24.30 1.59
C ARG A 226 -15.96 25.17 0.63
#